data_AF-A0A2J4YMR7-F1
#
_entry.id   AF-A0A2J4YMR7-F1
#
_cell.length_a   1.000
_cell.length_b   1.000
_cell.length_c   1.000
_cell.angle_alpha   90.00
_cell.angle_beta   90.00
_cell.angle_gamma   90.00
#
_symmetry.space_group_name_H-M   'P 1'
#
loop_
_entity.id
_entity.type
_entity.pdbx_description
1 polymer ?
#
loop_
_entity_poly.entity_id
_entity_poly.type
_entity_poly.pdbx_seq_one_letter_code
_entity_poly.pdbx_strand_id
1 'polypeptide(L)' 'MKKALLVVSFGTSYPDTCEKNIVACERELAASCPDRDTFRAFTSGMIIRKLKQRGG' A
#
# COMPACT_ATOMS: atom_id res chain seq x y z
N MET A 1 7.27 -17.47 -15.92
CA MET A 1 7.90 -16.40 -15.14
C MET A 1 6.91 -15.88 -14.11
N LYS A 2 7.35 -15.61 -12.88
CA LYS A 2 6.49 -15.04 -11.82
C LYS A 2 6.42 -13.51 -11.99
N LYS A 3 5.22 -12.92 -11.89
CA LYS A 3 5.00 -11.47 -12.05
C LYS A 3 4.41 -10.87 -10.78
N ALA A 4 4.69 -9.59 -10.54
CA ALA A 4 4.18 -8.85 -9.38
C ALA A 4 3.78 -7.42 -9.76
N LEU A 5 2.94 -6.81 -8.92
CA LEU A 5 2.52 -5.41 -8.91
C LEU A 5 2.95 -4.80 -7.57
N LEU A 6 3.80 -3.78 -7.59
CA LEU A 6 4.18 -3.02 -6.39
C LEU A 6 3.54 -1.63 -6.47
N VAL A 7 2.59 -1.35 -5.58
CA VAL A 7 1.98 -0.02 -5.46
C VAL A 7 2.74 0.77 -4.39
N VAL A 8 3.28 1.92 -4.79
CA VAL A 8 4.10 2.77 -3.91
C VAL A 8 3.38 4.08 -3.66
N SER A 9 3.07 4.35 -2.39
CA SER A 9 2.42 5.61 -1.95
C SER A 9 3.34 6.40 -1.03
N PHE A 10 3.08 7.70 -0.85
CA PHE A 10 3.75 8.45 0.23
C PHE A 10 3.50 7.81 1.61
N GLY A 11 2.25 7.39 1.85
CA GLY A 11 1.81 6.73 3.08
C GLY A 11 1.07 7.67 4.04
N THR A 12 0.24 7.09 4.91
CA THR A 12 -0.47 7.81 5.98
C THR A 12 -0.53 6.96 7.24
N SER A 13 -0.58 7.60 8.42
CA SER A 13 -0.74 6.92 9.71
C SER A 13 -2.19 6.81 10.18
N TYR A 14 -3.14 7.32 9.39
CA TYR A 14 -4.56 7.35 9.72
C TYR A 14 -5.28 6.19 9.00
N PRO A 15 -5.85 5.20 9.73
CA PRO A 15 -6.41 4.00 9.09
C PRO A 15 -7.58 4.29 8.14
N ASP A 16 -8.52 5.15 8.54
CA ASP A 16 -9.72 5.45 7.74
C ASP A 16 -9.37 6.09 6.38
N THR A 17 -8.49 7.09 6.36
CA THR A 17 -8.05 7.68 5.09
C THR A 17 -7.14 6.76 4.28
N CYS A 18 -6.43 5.82 4.92
CA CYS A 18 -5.67 4.79 4.22
C CYS A 18 -6.61 3.85 3.45
N GLU A 19 -7.68 3.38 4.10
CA GLU A 19 -8.67 2.49 3.52
C GLU A 19 -9.43 3.16 2.36
N LYS A 20 -9.86 4.41 2.55
CA LYS A 20 -10.65 5.14 1.54
C LYS A 20 -9.86 5.55 0.30
N ASN A 21 -8.51 5.60 0.37
CA ASN A 21 -7.69 6.13 -0.71
C ASN A 21 -6.65 5.12 -1.18
N ILE A 22 -5.63 4.84 -0.34
CA ILE A 22 -4.50 3.98 -0.72
C ILE A 22 -5.00 2.56 -1.06
N VAL A 23 -5.82 1.97 -0.19
CA VAL A 23 -6.36 0.63 -0.41
C VAL A 23 -7.31 0.61 -1.61
N ALA A 24 -8.12 1.65 -1.82
CA ALA A 24 -8.99 1.75 -2.99
C ALA A 24 -8.18 1.75 -4.30
N CYS A 25 -7.12 2.56 -4.40
CA CYS A 25 -6.22 2.56 -5.55
C CYS A 25 -5.52 1.21 -5.74
N GLU A 26 -5.05 0.57 -4.67
CA GLU A 26 -4.42 -0.75 -4.73
C GLU A 26 -5.38 -1.82 -5.26
N ARG A 27 -6.64 -1.81 -4.82
CA ARG A 27 -7.67 -2.74 -5.31
C ARG A 27 -7.93 -2.55 -6.80
N GLU A 28 -8.05 -1.30 -7.25
CA GLU A 28 -8.30 -0.99 -8.66
C GLU A 28 -7.12 -1.40 -9.55
N LEU A 29 -5.88 -1.10 -9.12
CA LEU A 29 -4.68 -1.52 -9.83
C LEU A 29 -4.51 -3.04 -9.84
N ALA A 30 -4.79 -3.73 -8.73
CA ALA A 30 -4.76 -5.19 -8.67
C ALA A 30 -5.79 -5.82 -9.60
N ALA A 31 -7.02 -5.27 -9.65
CA ALA A 31 -8.07 -5.73 -10.56
C ALA A 31 -7.67 -5.58 -12.04
N SER A 32 -6.89 -4.55 -12.38
CA SER A 32 -6.34 -4.35 -13.73
C SER A 32 -5.17 -5.30 -14.08
N CYS A 33 -4.59 -5.96 -13.08
CA CYS A 33 -3.39 -6.79 -13.20
C CYS A 33 -3.60 -8.18 -12.54
N PRO A 34 -4.61 -8.96 -12.98
CA PRO A 34 -5.01 -10.19 -12.29
C PRO A 34 -3.96 -11.32 -12.33
N ASP A 35 -2.97 -11.24 -13.22
CA ASP A 35 -1.87 -12.20 -13.34
C ASP A 35 -0.66 -11.87 -12.43
N ARG A 36 -0.80 -10.93 -11.49
CA ARG A 36 0.30 -10.42 -10.66
C ARG A 36 -0.01 -10.50 -9.17
N ASP A 37 0.98 -10.94 -8.40
CA ASP A 37 0.94 -10.82 -6.94
C ASP A 37 1.07 -9.33 -6.55
N THR A 38 0.13 -8.81 -5.77
CA THR A 38 0.10 -7.38 -5.39
C THR A 38 0.82 -7.14 -4.05
N PHE A 39 1.66 -6.11 -4.01
CA PHE A 39 2.44 -5.68 -2.85
C PHE A 39 2.33 -4.17 -2.65
N ARG A 40 2.58 -3.72 -1.41
CA ARG A 40 2.56 -2.31 -0.99
C ARG A 40 3.93 -1.88 -0.48
N ALA A 41 4.32 -0.64 -0.79
CA ALA A 41 5.38 0.07 -0.08
C ALA A 41 5.00 1.54 0.19
N PHE A 42 5.56 2.12 1.26
CA PHE A 42 5.49 3.55 1.55
C PHE A 42 6.85 4.21 1.41
N THR A 43 6.89 5.47 0.97
CA THR A 43 8.15 6.23 0.83
C THR A 43 8.45 7.13 2.01
N SER A 44 7.44 7.58 2.76
CA SER A 44 7.65 8.46 3.92
C SER A 44 8.25 7.70 5.11
N GLY A 45 9.55 7.89 5.34
CA GLY A 45 10.25 7.30 6.48
C GLY A 45 9.61 7.65 7.84
N MET A 46 9.05 8.85 7.97
CA MET A 46 8.31 9.26 9.17
C MET A 46 7.06 8.40 9.38
N ILE A 47 6.25 8.18 8.33
CA ILE A 47 5.04 7.36 8.40
C ILE A 47 5.40 5.91 8.70
N ILE A 48 6.41 5.36 8.02
CA ILE A 48 6.88 3.99 8.25
C ILE A 48 7.29 3.79 9.71
N ARG A 49 8.07 4.72 10.28
CA ARG A 49 8.47 4.68 11.69
C ARG A 49 7.25 4.76 12.62
N LYS A 50 6.31 5.66 12.35
CA LYS A 50 5.10 5.84 13.16
C LYS A 50 4.19 4.61 13.16
N LEU A 51 4.03 3.96 12.01
CA LEU A 51 3.27 2.71 11.90
C LEU A 51 3.96 1.56 12.63
N LYS A 52 5.28 1.39 12.48
CA LYS A 52 6.05 0.37 13.21
C LYS A 52 5.95 0.51 14.74
N GLN A 53 5.90 1.73 15.25
CA GLN A 53 5.80 2.01 16.69
C GLN A 53 4.40 1.78 17.28
N ARG A 54 3.34 1.87 16.47
CA ARG A 54 1.95 1.64 16.90
C ARG A 54 1.62 0.16 17.13
N GLY A 55 2.56 -0.73 16.87
CA GLY A 55 2.34 -2.17 16.82
C GLY A 55 2.02 -2.58 15.39
N GLY A 56 2.83 -3.49 14.86
CA GLY A 56 2.40 -4.30 13.72
C GLY A 56 1.18 -5.14 14.10
#